data_AF-A0A8S2X2B1-F1
#
_entry.id   AF-A0A8S2X2B1-F1
#
_cell.length_a   1.000
_cell.length_b   1.000
_cell.length_c   1.000
_cell.angle_alpha   90.00
_cell.angle_beta   90.00
_cell.angle_gamma   90.00
#
_symmetry.space_group_name_H-M   'P 1'
#
loop_
_entity.id
_entity.type
_entity.pdbx_description
1 polymer ?
#
loop_
_entity_poly.entity_id
_entity_poly.type
_entity_poly.pdbx_seq_one_letter_code
_entity_poly.pdbx_strand_id
1 'polypeptide(L)' 'MKIEPDQFNLSTLFNACAALNNNRAMKIGKKLLDEMPANYRNNNITSTSAIDMLMKFGDVESAE' A
#
# COMPACT_ATOMS: atom_id res chain seq x y z
N MET A 1 -13.21 -1.02 -20.09
CA MET A 1 -11.77 -0.71 -20.05
C MET A 1 -11.36 -0.66 -18.60
N LYS A 2 -10.56 -1.61 -18.12
CA LYS A 2 -10.03 -1.58 -16.75
C LYS A 2 -8.71 -0.81 -16.81
N ILE A 3 -8.61 0.28 -16.05
CA ILE A 3 -7.37 1.04 -15.94
C ILE A 3 -6.58 0.36 -14.82
N GLU A 4 -5.44 -0.23 -15.16
CA GLU A 4 -4.55 -0.84 -14.18
C GLU A 4 -3.65 0.25 -13.58
N PRO A 5 -3.58 0.37 -12.24
CA PRO A 5 -2.71 1.34 -11.61
C PRO A 5 -1.25 0.96 -11.82
N ASP A 6 -0.42 1.94 -12.17
CA ASP A 6 1.03 1.75 -12.20
C ASP A 6 1.65 1.85 -10.79
N GLN A 7 2.96 1.62 -10.74
CA GLN A 7 3.76 1.71 -9.52
C GLN A 7 3.67 3.08 -8.83
N PHE A 8 3.54 4.18 -9.59
CA PHE A 8 3.48 5.53 -9.05
C PHE A 8 2.15 5.74 -8.33
N ASN A 9 1.05 5.35 -8.97
CA ASN A 9 -0.28 5.40 -8.37
C ASN A 9 -0.35 4.59 -7.07
N LEU A 10 0.17 3.36 -7.09
CA LEU A 10 0.21 2.48 -5.92
C LEU A 10 1.01 3.09 -4.76
N SER A 11 2.24 3.55 -5.03
CA SER A 11 3.08 4.16 -4.00
C SER A 11 2.49 5.44 -3.43
N THR A 12 1.91 6.30 -4.27
CA THR A 12 1.24 7.52 -3.82
C THR A 12 0.05 7.20 -2.92
N LEU A 13 -0.76 6.19 -3.27
CA LEU A 13 -1.90 5.78 -2.46
C LEU A 13 -1.49 5.16 -1.12
N PHE A 14 -0.46 4.32 -1.10
CA PHE A 14 0.07 3.78 0.16
C PHE A 14 0.59 4.91 1.06
N ASN A 15 1.38 5.84 0.52
CA ASN A 15 1.88 7.00 1.27
C ASN A 15 0.74 7.89 1.80
N ALA A 16 -0.31 8.10 1.01
CA ALA A 16 -1.49 8.86 1.44
C ALA A 16 -2.23 8.15 2.59
N CYS A 17 -2.40 6.83 2.50
CA CYS A 17 -3.02 6.04 3.57
C CYS A 17 -2.19 6.11 4.85
N ALA A 18 -0.87 5.97 4.72
CA ALA A 18 0.09 6.09 5.81
C ALA A 18 0.02 7.47 6.49
N ALA A 19 -0.05 8.55 5.71
CA ALA A 19 -0.12 9.92 6.21
C ALA A 19 -1.45 10.24 6.92
N LEU A 20 -2.56 9.71 6.42
CA LEU A 20 -3.88 9.89 7.02
C LEU A 20 -4.04 9.15 8.36
N ASN A 21 -3.28 8.07 8.55
CA ASN A 21 -3.17 7.26 9.77
C ASN A 21 -4.47 7.08 10.57
N ASN A 22 -5.53 6.61 9.90
CA ASN A 22 -6.82 6.36 10.54
C ASN A 22 -7.46 5.07 10.03
N ASN A 23 -8.50 4.61 10.72
CA ASN A 23 -9.17 3.33 10.44
C ASN A 23 -9.69 3.21 9.00
N ARG A 24 -10.10 4.31 8.36
CA ARG A 24 -10.57 4.27 6.97
C ARG A 24 -9.39 4.07 6.01
N ALA A 25 -8.32 4.82 6.22
CA ALA A 25 -7.08 4.69 5.45
C ALA A 25 -6.48 3.28 5.58
N MET A 26 -6.49 2.70 6.79
CA MET A 26 -6.05 1.32 7.03
C MET A 26 -6.82 0.30 6.19
N LYS A 27 -8.17 0.37 6.19
CA LYS A 27 -9.01 -0.54 5.41
C LYS A 27 -8.76 -0.41 3.90
N ILE A 28 -8.61 0.82 3.40
CA ILE A 28 -8.34 1.08 1.99
C ILE A 28 -6.94 0.58 1.61
N GLY A 29 -5.93 0.91 2.41
CA GLY A 29 -4.54 0.52 2.18
C GLY A 29 -4.34 -0.98 2.16
N LYS A 30 -4.94 -1.72 3.10
CA LYS A 30 -4.91 -3.19 3.10
C LYS A 30 -5.58 -3.78 1.87
N LYS A 31 -6.78 -3.28 1.51
CA LYS A 31 -7.45 -3.72 0.28
C LYS A 31 -6.61 -3.47 -0.96
N LEU A 32 -5.94 -2.31 -1.04
CA LEU A 32 -5.05 -1.98 -2.15
C LEU A 32 -3.85 -2.94 -2.22
N LEU A 33 -3.29 -3.32 -1.07
CA LEU A 33 -2.20 -4.29 -0.98
C LEU A 33 -2.65 -5.69 -1.42
N ASP A 34 -3.84 -6.13 -1.01
CA ASP A 34 -4.42 -7.42 -1.39
C ASP A 34 -4.70 -7.50 -2.90
N GLU A 35 -5.18 -6.40 -3.49
CA GLU A 35 -5.49 -6.29 -4.92
C GLU A 35 -4.25 -5.94 -5.78
N MET A 36 -3.10 -5.66 -5.16
CA MET A 36 -1.89 -5.24 -5.87
C MET A 36 -1.36 -6.35 -6.79
N PRO A 37 -1.18 -6.07 -8.10
CA PRO A 37 -0.65 -7.05 -9.04
C PRO A 37 0.74 -7.57 -8.64
N ALA A 38 0.97 -8.87 -8.82
CA ALA A 38 2.18 -9.54 -8.36
C ALA A 38 3.48 -8.95 -8.93
N ASN A 39 3.44 -8.39 -10.14
CA ASN A 39 4.59 -7.75 -10.77
C ASN A 39 5.09 -6.49 -10.01
N TYR A 40 4.24 -5.86 -9.21
CA TYR A 40 4.64 -4.70 -8.39
C TYR A 40 5.26 -5.07 -7.04
N ARG A 41 5.15 -6.35 -6.60
CA ARG A 41 5.78 -6.82 -5.35
C ARG A 41 7.30 -6.79 -5.38
N ASN A 42 7.89 -6.89 -6.58
CA ASN A 42 9.35 -6.77 -6.77
C ASN A 42 9.79 -5.31 -6.98
N ASN A 43 8.87 -4.35 -7.01
CA ASN A 43 9.24 -2.94 -7.10
C ASN A 43 9.56 -2.42 -5.70
N ASN A 44 10.83 -2.10 -5.46
CA ASN A 44 11.30 -1.63 -4.15
C ASN A 44 10.54 -0.40 -3.65
N ILE A 45 10.17 0.54 -4.52
CA ILE A 45 9.47 1.77 -4.14
C ILE A 45 8.05 1.43 -3.67
N THR A 46 7.32 0.62 -4.45
CA THR A 46 5.96 0.19 -4.12
C THR A 46 5.93 -0.66 -2.85
N SER A 47 6.79 -1.67 -2.75
CA SER A 47 6.86 -2.53 -1.56
C SER A 47 7.27 -1.75 -0.30
N THR A 48 8.25 -0.85 -0.39
CA THR A 48 8.64 -0.01 0.75
C THR A 48 7.50 0.91 1.20
N SER A 49 6.75 1.50 0.25
CA SER A 49 5.59 2.33 0.61
C SER A 49 4.45 1.54 1.26
N ALA A 50 4.23 0.28 0.85
CA ALA A 50 3.26 -0.59 1.50
C ALA A 50 3.71 -0.99 2.92
N ILE A 51 4.99 -1.30 3.11
CA ILE A 51 5.57 -1.61 4.43
C ILE A 51 5.48 -0.39 5.35
N ASP A 52 5.91 0.80 4.91
CA ASP A 52 5.81 2.04 5.70
C ASP A 52 4.36 2.31 6.14
N MET A 53 3.41 2.10 5.23
CA MET A 53 1.99 2.22 5.55
C MET A 53 1.55 1.24 6.65
N LEU A 54 1.87 -0.05 6.53
CA LEU A 54 1.51 -1.06 7.53
C LEU A 54 2.15 -0.77 8.90
N MET A 55 3.43 -0.41 8.91
CA MET A 55 4.16 -0.03 10.12
C MET A 55 3.54 1.17 10.83
N LYS A 56 3.08 2.18 10.08
CA LYS A 56 2.40 3.36 10.64
C LYS A 56 1.02 3.06 11.22
N PHE A 57 0.34 2.02 10.72
CA PHE A 57 -0.86 1.47 11.34
C PHE A 57 -0.58 0.57 12.55
N GLY A 58 0.70 0.30 12.86
CA GLY A 58 1.11 -0.63 13.91
C GLY A 58 0.93 -2.11 13.54
N ASP A 59 0.71 -2.41 12.27
CA ASP A 59 0.50 -3.77 11.76
C ASP A 59 1.83 -4.39 11.33
N VAL A 60 2.65 -4.72 12.33
CA VAL A 60 3.99 -5.28 12.12
C VAL A 60 3.92 -6.69 11.52
N GLU A 61 2.92 -7.47 11.92
CA GLU A 61 2.73 -8.85 11.43
C GLU A 61 2.49 -8.91 9.91
N SER A 62 1.69 -7.99 9.37
CA SER A 62 1.46 -7.94 7.92
C SER A 62 2.65 -7.34 7.14
N ALA A 63 3.62 -6.73 7.83
CA ALA A 63 4.77 -6.06 7.23
C ALA A 63 6.03 -6.94 7.13
N GLU A 64 6.04 -8.09 7.80
CA GLU A 64 7.10 -9.13 7.76
C GLU A 64 6.83 -10.15 6.64
#